data_AF-A0A9X3W6W1-F1
#
_entry.id   AF-A0A9X3W6W1-F1
#
_cell.length_a   1.000
_cell.length_b   1.000
_cell.length_c   1.000
_cell.angle_alpha   90.00
_cell.angle_beta   90.00
_cell.angle_gamma   90.00
#
_symmetry.space_group_name_H-M   'P 1'
#
loop_
_entity.id
_entity.type
_entity.pdbx_description
1 polymer ?
#
loop_
_entity_poly.entity_id
_entity_poly.type
_entity_poly.pdbx_seq_one_letter_code
_entity_poly.pdbx_strand_id
1 'polypeptide(L)'
;MTLVDIHCHILPGIDDGSKDWETSIKLARDAVKDGVTHAVCTPHTLNGKYLNHKDDVIRLTENFQDMLDKAKIPLTVFPGQEVRISGDLPDALDNDDILFLDEEGQYMLLEFPSDDVPTYAKDMIFNIQQRGITPIVVHPERNSRILKEPHILQELIEQGCLVQITASSYMGTFGKKIEEMSRKFIEAGQCACFASDAHDLPKRQYQYSEALKKLSKEFGSDLAQQYQDNARAFVNGDNVQLDWRPLGKKKKFWLF
;
A
#
# COMPACT_ATOMS: atom_id res chain seq x y z
N MET A 1 7.22 -21.07 -0.28
CA MET A 1 7.83 -19.73 -0.44
C MET A 1 6.78 -18.74 0.02
N THR A 2 7.12 -17.86 0.97
CA THR A 2 6.16 -16.92 1.56
C THR A 2 6.13 -15.63 0.73
N LEU A 3 4.99 -15.32 0.15
CA LEU A 3 4.71 -14.06 -0.53
C LEU A 3 3.60 -13.32 0.23
N VAL A 4 3.89 -12.10 0.67
CA VAL A 4 3.01 -11.26 1.48
C VAL A 4 2.53 -10.09 0.64
N ASP A 5 1.21 -9.88 0.60
CA ASP A 5 0.59 -8.69 0.03
C ASP A 5 0.07 -7.78 1.14
N ILE A 6 0.68 -6.61 1.32
CA ILE A 6 0.40 -5.72 2.46
C ILE A 6 -0.79 -4.78 2.23
N HIS A 7 -1.38 -4.76 1.04
CA HIS A 7 -2.45 -3.82 0.69
C HIS A 7 -3.43 -4.47 -0.29
N CYS A 8 -4.62 -4.83 0.20
CA CYS A 8 -5.69 -5.38 -0.63
C CYS A 8 -7.08 -5.11 -0.03
N HIS A 9 -8.08 -4.98 -0.91
CA HIS A 9 -9.47 -4.70 -0.52
C HIS A 9 -10.32 -5.94 -0.75
N ILE A 10 -10.00 -6.98 0.01
CA ILE A 10 -10.56 -8.31 -0.16
C ILE A 10 -11.75 -8.59 0.78
N LEU A 11 -11.92 -7.82 1.85
CA LEU A 11 -13.01 -8.02 2.82
C LEU A 11 -14.37 -7.66 2.22
N PRO A 12 -15.42 -8.46 2.49
CA PRO A 12 -16.71 -8.32 1.82
C PRO A 12 -17.54 -7.16 2.39
N GLY A 13 -18.00 -6.27 1.53
CA GLY A 13 -19.09 -5.33 1.78
C GLY A 13 -18.74 -4.13 2.65
N ILE A 14 -17.47 -3.86 2.91
CA ILE A 14 -17.03 -2.78 3.83
C ILE A 14 -16.37 -1.59 3.15
N ASP A 15 -16.00 -1.72 1.87
CA ASP A 15 -15.51 -0.63 1.03
C ASP A 15 -15.82 -0.87 -0.46
N ASP A 16 -15.07 -0.25 -1.37
CA ASP A 16 -15.21 -0.42 -2.83
C ASP A 16 -14.41 -1.61 -3.41
N GLY A 17 -13.78 -2.44 -2.57
CA GLY A 17 -13.05 -3.63 -2.96
C GLY A 17 -13.93 -4.81 -3.35
N SER A 18 -14.34 -5.59 -2.35
CA SER A 18 -15.24 -6.72 -2.53
C SER A 18 -16.65 -6.34 -2.06
N LYS A 19 -17.66 -6.60 -2.88
CA LYS A 19 -19.07 -6.30 -2.54
C LYS A 19 -19.74 -7.37 -1.67
N ASP A 20 -19.26 -8.61 -1.71
CA ASP A 20 -19.88 -9.75 -1.05
C ASP A 20 -18.90 -10.91 -0.87
N TRP A 21 -19.33 -11.94 -0.14
CA TRP A 21 -18.51 -13.13 0.16
C TRP A 21 -18.07 -13.90 -1.08
N GLU A 22 -18.91 -13.97 -2.12
CA GLU A 22 -18.58 -14.69 -3.35
C GLU A 22 -17.41 -14.00 -4.07
N THR A 23 -17.49 -12.67 -4.18
CA THR A 23 -16.42 -11.84 -4.70
C THR A 23 -15.14 -11.96 -3.86
N SER A 24 -15.21 -11.94 -2.53
CA SER A 24 -14.04 -12.10 -1.65
C SER A 24 -13.34 -13.45 -1.84
N ILE A 25 -14.11 -14.53 -1.96
CA ILE A 25 -13.57 -15.88 -2.21
C ILE A 25 -12.92 -15.97 -3.59
N LYS A 26 -13.49 -15.32 -4.61
CA LYS A 26 -12.87 -15.22 -5.93
C LYS A 26 -11.53 -14.47 -5.85
N LEU A 27 -11.50 -13.31 -5.20
CA LEU A 27 -10.27 -12.53 -5.01
C LEU A 27 -9.19 -13.33 -4.26
N ALA A 28 -9.57 -14.10 -3.24
CA ALA A 28 -8.63 -14.96 -2.51
C ALA A 28 -8.00 -16.05 -3.40
N ARG A 29 -8.81 -16.66 -4.28
CA ARG A 29 -8.31 -17.62 -5.27
C ARG A 29 -7.40 -16.96 -6.29
N ASP A 30 -7.72 -15.74 -6.71
CA ASP A 30 -6.87 -14.97 -7.61
C ASP A 30 -5.53 -14.58 -6.94
N ALA A 31 -5.54 -14.23 -5.66
CA ALA A 31 -4.34 -13.98 -4.85
C ALA A 31 -3.43 -15.22 -4.82
N VAL A 32 -3.98 -16.39 -4.45
CA VAL A 32 -3.26 -17.66 -4.42
C VAL A 32 -2.72 -18.04 -5.80
N LYS A 33 -3.50 -17.80 -6.86
CA LYS A 33 -3.06 -18.03 -8.25
C LYS A 33 -1.90 -17.12 -8.65
N ASP A 34 -1.87 -15.89 -8.14
CA ASP A 34 -0.74 -14.98 -8.27
C ASP A 34 0.42 -15.29 -7.29
N GLY A 35 0.32 -16.39 -6.55
CA GLY A 35 1.37 -16.87 -5.64
C GLY A 35 1.36 -16.21 -4.26
N VAL A 36 0.39 -15.34 -3.97
CA VAL A 36 0.23 -14.71 -2.65
C VAL A 36 -0.18 -15.79 -1.64
N THR A 37 0.53 -15.82 -0.51
CA THR A 37 0.30 -16.79 0.57
C THR A 37 -0.26 -16.15 1.83
N HIS A 38 0.05 -14.86 2.02
CA HIS A 38 -0.39 -14.07 3.16
C HIS A 38 -0.84 -12.70 2.64
N ALA A 39 -1.92 -12.16 3.21
CA ALA A 39 -2.42 -10.85 2.83
C ALA A 39 -2.83 -10.04 4.07
N VAL A 40 -2.50 -8.76 4.10
CA VAL A 40 -3.11 -7.82 5.04
C VAL A 40 -4.35 -7.23 4.35
N CYS A 41 -5.50 -7.42 4.99
CA CYS A 41 -6.77 -6.88 4.54
C CYS A 41 -6.85 -5.41 4.98
N THR A 42 -6.80 -4.48 4.04
CA THR A 42 -6.62 -3.04 4.34
C THR A 42 -7.79 -2.22 3.81
N PRO A 43 -9.02 -2.44 4.30
CA PRO A 43 -10.15 -1.64 3.88
C PRO A 43 -9.93 -0.16 4.19
N HIS A 44 -10.57 0.69 3.40
CA HIS A 44 -10.52 2.13 3.62
C HIS A 44 -11.08 2.54 4.99
N THR A 45 -10.46 3.54 5.61
CA THR A 45 -11.07 4.32 6.71
C THR A 45 -10.72 5.80 6.58
N LEU A 46 -11.53 6.65 7.22
CA LEU A 46 -11.37 8.11 7.26
C LEU A 46 -11.33 8.83 5.89
N ASN A 47 -11.76 8.16 4.82
CA ASN A 47 -11.67 8.71 3.47
C ASN A 47 -12.85 9.62 3.06
N GLY A 48 -13.71 9.96 4.02
CA GLY A 48 -14.94 10.73 3.85
C GLY A 48 -16.15 9.93 3.35
N LYS A 49 -15.95 8.67 2.94
CA LYS A 49 -17.00 7.75 2.46
C LYS A 49 -17.16 6.53 3.35
N TYR A 50 -16.05 5.95 3.78
CA TYR A 50 -16.01 4.76 4.63
C TYR A 50 -15.41 5.09 5.98
N LEU A 51 -16.07 4.61 7.03
CA LEU A 51 -15.59 4.58 8.39
C LEU A 51 -15.74 3.15 8.87
N ASN A 52 -14.61 2.43 8.86
CA ASN A 52 -14.55 1.05 9.32
C ASN A 52 -13.81 1.07 10.66
N HIS A 53 -14.49 0.68 11.74
CA HIS A 53 -13.89 0.66 13.07
C HIS A 53 -12.95 -0.54 13.24
N LYS A 54 -11.91 -0.38 14.06
CA LYS A 54 -10.87 -1.40 14.29
C LYS A 54 -11.46 -2.77 14.61
N ASP A 55 -12.34 -2.84 15.61
CA ASP A 55 -12.95 -4.08 16.09
C ASP A 55 -13.83 -4.78 15.03
N ASP A 56 -14.45 -4.00 14.15
CA ASP A 56 -15.28 -4.53 13.06
C ASP A 56 -14.41 -5.18 11.98
N VAL A 57 -13.27 -4.56 11.64
CA VAL A 57 -12.32 -5.10 10.67
C VAL A 57 -11.63 -6.36 11.21
N ILE A 58 -11.25 -6.39 12.50
CA ILE A 58 -10.69 -7.59 13.14
C ILE A 58 -11.69 -8.75 13.02
N ARG A 59 -12.92 -8.55 13.50
CA ARG A 59 -13.97 -9.58 13.48
C ARG A 59 -14.31 -10.04 12.06
N LEU A 60 -14.32 -9.13 11.09
CA LEU A 60 -14.59 -9.50 9.70
C LEU A 60 -13.42 -10.31 9.09
N THR A 61 -12.18 -9.95 9.42
CA THR A 61 -10.99 -10.70 8.99
C THR A 61 -10.99 -12.12 9.57
N GLU A 62 -11.32 -12.29 10.85
CA GLU A 62 -11.46 -13.62 11.48
C GLU A 62 -12.51 -14.48 10.78
N ASN A 63 -13.71 -13.90 10.55
CA ASN A 63 -14.77 -14.58 9.80
C ASN A 63 -14.33 -14.93 8.37
N PHE A 64 -13.52 -14.09 7.75
CA PHE A 64 -12.99 -14.35 6.41
C PHE A 64 -11.96 -15.48 6.43
N GLN A 65 -11.03 -15.53 7.39
CA GLN A 65 -10.11 -16.65 7.57
C GLN A 65 -10.86 -17.98 7.73
N ASP A 66 -11.88 -18.02 8.57
CA ASP A 66 -12.75 -19.20 8.76
C ASP A 66 -13.37 -19.69 7.44
N MET A 67 -13.77 -18.76 6.58
CA MET A 67 -14.34 -19.07 5.27
C MET A 67 -13.29 -19.59 4.28
N LEU A 68 -12.09 -19.02 4.29
CA LEU A 68 -10.95 -19.50 3.49
C LEU A 68 -10.58 -20.92 3.88
N ASP A 69 -10.52 -21.22 5.18
CA ASP A 69 -10.20 -22.54 5.72
C ASP A 69 -11.24 -23.59 5.31
N LYS A 70 -12.54 -23.27 5.46
CA LYS A 70 -13.65 -24.12 5.01
C LYS A 70 -13.60 -24.37 3.49
N ALA A 71 -13.25 -23.35 2.71
CA ALA A 71 -13.10 -23.44 1.27
C ALA A 71 -11.77 -24.08 0.81
N LYS A 72 -10.87 -24.40 1.75
CA LYS A 72 -9.52 -24.93 1.51
C LYS A 72 -8.69 -24.03 0.58
N ILE A 73 -8.80 -22.72 0.75
CA ILE A 73 -8.01 -21.74 0.02
C ILE A 73 -6.76 -21.46 0.86
N PRO A 74 -5.54 -21.76 0.37
CA PRO A 74 -4.31 -21.64 1.15
C PRO A 74 -3.82 -20.18 1.19
N LEU A 75 -4.59 -19.33 1.84
CA LEU A 75 -4.29 -17.92 2.05
C LEU A 75 -4.51 -17.60 3.54
N THR A 76 -3.50 -17.02 4.17
CA THR A 76 -3.60 -16.49 5.53
C THR A 76 -3.86 -14.99 5.47
N VAL A 77 -4.85 -14.50 6.21
CA VAL A 77 -5.22 -13.08 6.21
C VAL A 77 -5.01 -12.44 7.59
N PHE A 78 -4.58 -11.17 7.57
CA PHE A 78 -4.37 -10.35 8.77
C PHE A 78 -5.18 -9.06 8.66
N PRO A 79 -5.70 -8.53 9.78
CA PRO A 79 -6.42 -7.26 9.78
C PRO A 79 -5.42 -6.09 9.63
N GLY A 80 -5.75 -5.13 8.78
CA GLY A 80 -5.06 -3.85 8.64
C GLY A 80 -6.05 -2.79 8.17
N GLN A 81 -5.59 -1.57 7.85
CA GLN A 81 -6.42 -0.53 7.25
C GLN A 81 -5.61 0.33 6.28
N GLU A 82 -6.27 0.80 5.22
CA GLU A 82 -5.78 1.94 4.45
C GLU A 82 -6.41 3.21 5.03
N VAL A 83 -5.58 4.02 5.71
CA VAL A 83 -6.03 5.19 6.44
C VAL A 83 -5.84 6.43 5.57
N ARG A 84 -6.93 7.12 5.21
CA ARG A 84 -6.83 8.42 4.56
C ARG A 84 -6.35 9.47 5.56
N ILE A 85 -5.37 10.28 5.15
CA ILE A 85 -4.98 11.45 5.91
C ILE A 85 -6.17 12.42 6.07
N SER A 86 -6.51 12.75 7.30
CA SER A 86 -7.64 13.63 7.62
C SER A 86 -7.40 14.37 8.95
N GLY A 87 -8.25 15.36 9.23
CA GLY A 87 -8.23 16.05 10.53
C GLY A 87 -8.67 15.16 11.71
N ASP A 88 -9.37 14.07 11.43
CA ASP A 88 -9.91 13.14 12.43
C ASP A 88 -8.90 12.02 12.81
N LEU A 89 -7.82 11.87 12.03
CA LEU A 89 -6.80 10.85 12.25
C LEU A 89 -6.14 10.91 13.65
N PRO A 90 -5.78 12.08 14.21
CA PRO A 90 -5.25 12.16 15.57
C PRO A 90 -6.22 11.59 16.61
N ASP A 91 -7.51 11.92 16.50
CA ASP A 91 -8.53 11.44 17.43
C ASP A 91 -8.74 9.92 17.27
N ALA A 92 -8.70 9.39 16.04
CA ALA A 92 -8.80 7.96 15.79
C ALA A 92 -7.60 7.18 16.39
N LEU A 93 -6.39 7.75 16.31
CA LEU A 93 -5.19 7.18 16.95
C LEU A 93 -5.30 7.23 18.48
N ASP A 94 -5.73 8.37 19.05
CA ASP A 94 -5.84 8.54 20.50
C ASP A 94 -6.92 7.64 21.12
N ASN A 95 -7.93 7.26 20.33
CA ASN A 95 -8.99 6.32 20.71
C ASN A 95 -8.70 4.85 20.40
N ASP A 96 -7.51 4.51 19.87
CA ASP A 96 -7.15 3.15 19.43
C ASP A 96 -8.14 2.54 18.41
N ASP A 97 -8.63 3.35 17.46
CA ASP A 97 -9.62 2.93 16.45
C ASP A 97 -9.02 2.80 15.04
N ILE A 98 -7.71 2.57 14.96
CA ILE A 98 -6.97 2.35 13.70
C ILE A 98 -6.22 1.02 13.77
N LEU A 99 -6.14 0.33 12.64
CA LEU A 99 -5.29 -0.85 12.44
C LEU A 99 -4.00 -0.52 11.67
N PHE A 100 -2.98 -1.31 11.96
CA PHE A 100 -1.63 -1.22 11.42
C PHE A 100 -1.31 -2.46 10.56
N LEU A 101 -0.10 -2.54 10.00
CA LEU A 101 0.36 -3.74 9.30
C LEU A 101 0.90 -4.82 10.25
N ASP A 102 1.32 -4.42 11.44
CA ASP A 102 1.91 -5.27 12.48
C ASP A 102 1.16 -5.15 13.81
N GLU A 103 1.38 -6.13 14.70
CA GLU A 103 0.75 -6.18 16.02
C GLU A 103 1.25 -5.11 17.00
N GLU A 104 2.46 -4.57 16.78
CA GLU A 104 3.07 -3.55 17.64
C GLU A 104 2.65 -2.11 17.27
N GLY A 105 1.94 -1.95 16.14
CA GLY A 105 1.48 -0.66 15.65
C GLY A 105 2.58 0.20 15.04
N GLN A 106 3.65 -0.40 14.53
CA GLN A 106 4.79 0.34 13.98
C GLN A 106 4.53 0.91 12.58
N TYR A 107 3.78 0.21 11.73
CA TYR A 107 3.60 0.59 10.33
C TYR A 107 2.14 0.84 9.97
N MET A 108 1.85 2.04 9.46
CA MET A 108 0.50 2.44 9.05
C MET A 108 0.45 2.76 7.56
N LEU A 109 -0.50 2.19 6.82
CA LEU A 109 -0.77 2.62 5.44
C LEU A 109 -1.47 3.96 5.44
N LEU A 110 -0.83 4.97 4.84
CA LEU A 110 -1.33 6.34 4.78
C LEU A 110 -1.66 6.71 3.33
N GLU A 111 -2.94 6.93 3.07
CA GLU A 111 -3.46 7.36 1.77
C GLU A 111 -3.61 8.89 1.72
N PHE A 112 -3.27 9.48 0.57
CA PHE A 112 -3.59 10.88 0.26
C PHE A 112 -4.83 10.98 -0.64
N PRO A 113 -5.58 12.10 -0.61
CA PRO A 113 -6.57 12.40 -1.64
C PRO A 113 -5.97 12.24 -3.04
N SER A 114 -6.70 11.63 -3.97
CA SER A 114 -6.11 11.25 -5.28
C SER A 114 -5.61 12.45 -6.10
N ASP A 115 -6.16 13.64 -5.88
CA ASP A 115 -5.83 14.85 -6.61
C ASP A 115 -4.79 15.75 -5.93
N ASP A 116 -4.52 15.57 -4.64
CA ASP A 116 -3.72 16.50 -3.84
C ASP A 116 -2.90 15.84 -2.71
N VAL A 117 -1.91 16.57 -2.19
CA VAL A 117 -1.23 16.28 -0.92
C VAL A 117 -1.51 17.45 0.02
N PRO A 118 -2.34 17.29 1.06
CA PRO A 118 -2.78 18.41 1.87
C PRO A 118 -1.62 19.20 2.47
N THR A 119 -1.78 20.51 2.63
CA THR A 119 -0.72 21.39 3.16
C THR A 119 -0.31 21.03 4.58
N TYR A 120 -1.23 20.47 5.37
CA TYR A 120 -0.98 19.98 6.74
C TYR A 120 -0.32 18.60 6.79
N ALA A 121 -0.05 17.95 5.65
CA ALA A 121 0.45 16.59 5.61
C ALA A 121 1.76 16.41 6.39
N LYS A 122 2.68 17.38 6.27
CA LYS A 122 3.98 17.33 6.95
C LYS A 122 3.85 17.36 8.48
N ASP A 123 2.96 18.21 8.99
CA ASP A 123 2.72 18.34 10.43
C ASP A 123 2.01 17.09 10.97
N MET A 124 1.05 16.55 10.20
CA MET A 124 0.37 15.31 10.53
C MET A 124 1.34 14.12 10.59
N ILE A 125 2.21 13.97 9.59
CA ILE A 125 3.24 12.92 9.55
C ILE A 125 4.16 13.03 10.76
N PHE A 126 4.65 14.23 11.07
CA PHE A 126 5.47 14.45 12.25
C PHE A 126 4.76 14.01 13.54
N ASN A 127 3.47 14.35 13.69
CA ASN A 127 2.67 13.96 14.85
C ASN A 127 2.44 12.45 14.94
N ILE A 128 2.27 11.76 13.81
CA ILE A 128 2.18 10.29 13.74
C ILE A 128 3.52 9.67 14.18
N GLN A 129 4.63 10.18 13.67
CA GLN A 129 5.98 9.68 14.00
C GLN A 129 6.37 9.90 15.46
N GLN A 130 5.90 10.97 16.10
CA GLN A 130 6.10 11.17 17.55
C GLN A 130 5.39 10.11 18.41
N ARG A 131 4.43 9.38 17.85
CA ARG A 131 3.79 8.21 18.49
C ARG A 131 4.55 6.90 18.25
N GLY A 132 5.70 6.94 17.57
CA GLY A 132 6.47 5.76 17.18
C GLY A 132 5.97 5.06 15.92
N ILE A 133 4.99 5.65 15.22
CA ILE A 133 4.39 5.08 14.02
C ILE A 133 5.12 5.57 12.77
N THR A 134 5.50 4.65 11.89
CA THR A 134 6.10 4.92 10.58
C THR A 134 5.04 4.87 9.48
N PRO A 135 4.70 6.00 8.83
CA PRO A 135 3.75 6.00 7.72
C PRO A 135 4.36 5.36 6.47
N ILE A 136 3.57 4.49 5.82
CA ILE A 136 3.83 3.99 4.48
C ILE A 136 2.86 4.70 3.54
N VAL A 137 3.39 5.61 2.71
CA VAL A 137 2.59 6.28 1.69
C VAL A 137 2.22 5.28 0.60
N VAL A 138 0.93 5.00 0.48
CA VAL A 138 0.41 4.06 -0.52
C VAL A 138 0.18 4.74 -1.86
N HIS A 139 0.51 4.01 -2.92
CA HIS A 139 0.31 4.35 -4.32
C HIS A 139 0.56 5.82 -4.73
N PRO A 140 1.67 6.46 -4.29
CA PRO A 140 1.94 7.87 -4.61
C PRO A 140 2.10 8.13 -6.12
N GLU A 141 2.38 7.10 -6.91
CA GLU A 141 2.41 7.17 -8.37
C GLU A 141 1.05 7.46 -9.00
N ARG A 142 -0.05 7.27 -8.26
CA ARG A 142 -1.42 7.56 -8.70
C ARG A 142 -1.89 8.94 -8.25
N ASN A 143 -1.22 9.58 -7.29
CA ASN A 143 -1.56 10.92 -6.81
C ASN A 143 -1.24 11.99 -7.87
N SER A 144 -2.24 12.81 -8.21
CA SER A 144 -2.14 13.77 -9.31
C SER A 144 -1.12 14.89 -9.05
N ARG A 145 -0.97 15.31 -7.78
CA ARG A 145 -0.02 16.34 -7.37
C ARG A 145 1.39 15.78 -7.34
N ILE A 146 1.62 14.60 -6.76
CA ILE A 146 2.93 13.94 -6.79
C ILE A 146 3.37 13.65 -8.24
N LEU A 147 2.45 13.25 -9.13
CA LEU A 147 2.76 13.06 -10.55
C LEU A 147 3.22 14.35 -11.26
N LYS A 148 2.71 15.52 -10.85
CA LYS A 148 3.13 16.83 -11.37
C LYS A 148 4.41 17.32 -10.71
N GLU A 149 4.56 17.04 -9.41
CA GLU A 149 5.59 17.56 -8.53
C GLU A 149 6.24 16.43 -7.71
N PRO A 150 7.06 15.56 -8.33
CA PRO A 150 7.60 14.37 -7.66
C PRO A 150 8.56 14.65 -6.49
N HIS A 151 8.96 15.91 -6.30
CA HIS A 151 9.76 16.33 -5.14
C HIS A 151 8.96 16.25 -3.84
N ILE A 152 7.63 16.35 -3.90
CA ILE A 152 6.76 16.22 -2.73
C ILE A 152 6.97 14.84 -2.08
N LEU A 153 7.03 13.77 -2.87
CA LEU A 153 7.31 12.43 -2.32
C LEU A 153 8.69 12.38 -1.64
N GLN A 154 9.69 13.05 -2.19
CA GLN A 154 11.04 13.09 -1.61
C GLN A 154 11.04 13.80 -0.26
N GLU A 155 10.28 14.88 -0.12
CA GLU A 155 10.12 15.57 1.17
C GLU A 155 9.45 14.66 2.22
N LEU A 156 8.48 13.82 1.82
CA LEU A 156 7.85 12.85 2.73
C LEU A 156 8.84 11.75 3.14
N ILE A 157 9.66 11.25 2.20
CA ILE A 157 10.70 10.25 2.51
C ILE A 157 11.80 10.86 3.39
N GLU A 158 12.19 12.13 3.17
CA GLU A 158 13.11 12.86 4.03
C GLU A 158 12.60 12.99 5.47
N GLN A 159 11.27 13.09 5.66
CA GLN A 159 10.65 13.06 6.99
C GLN A 159 10.64 11.66 7.61
N GLY A 160 10.98 10.61 6.87
CA GLY A 160 11.02 9.23 7.35
C GLY A 160 9.82 8.37 6.93
N CYS A 161 8.99 8.83 5.98
CA CYS A 161 7.97 7.97 5.39
C CYS A 161 8.58 6.89 4.51
N LEU A 162 7.94 5.73 4.48
CA LEU A 162 8.20 4.67 3.52
C LEU A 162 7.15 4.73 2.39
N VAL A 163 7.37 3.94 1.33
CA VAL A 163 6.55 4.02 0.12
C VAL A 163 6.19 2.63 -0.39
N GLN A 164 4.92 2.45 -0.73
CA GLN A 164 4.39 1.27 -1.42
C GLN A 164 3.86 1.67 -2.80
N ILE A 165 4.33 1.01 -3.86
CA ILE A 165 3.84 1.21 -5.24
C ILE A 165 2.87 0.09 -5.61
N THR A 166 1.77 0.41 -6.29
CA THR A 166 0.83 -0.62 -6.76
C THR A 166 1.45 -1.44 -7.87
N ALA A 167 1.42 -2.77 -7.76
CA ALA A 167 2.01 -3.68 -8.75
C ALA A 167 1.47 -3.42 -10.18
N SER A 168 0.17 -3.23 -10.31
CA SER A 168 -0.48 -2.93 -11.60
C SER A 168 -0.11 -1.55 -12.17
N SER A 169 0.25 -0.56 -11.34
CA SER A 169 0.84 0.71 -11.80
C SER A 169 2.18 0.48 -12.50
N TYR A 170 3.07 -0.30 -11.88
CA TYR A 170 4.36 -0.65 -12.45
C TYR A 170 4.24 -1.54 -13.71
N MET A 171 3.17 -2.33 -13.81
CA MET A 171 2.87 -3.11 -15.02
C MET A 171 2.22 -2.30 -16.16
N GLY A 172 1.92 -1.02 -15.94
CA GLY A 172 1.39 -0.12 -16.97
C GLY A 172 -0.13 -0.14 -17.15
N THR A 173 -0.85 -0.82 -16.26
CA THR A 173 -2.30 -1.00 -16.33
C THR A 173 -3.08 0.33 -16.23
N PHE A 174 -2.55 1.30 -15.47
CA PHE A 174 -3.13 2.65 -15.34
C PHE A 174 -2.57 3.67 -16.35
N GLY A 175 -1.79 3.20 -17.33
CA GLY A 175 -1.27 4.01 -18.42
C GLY A 175 0.17 4.45 -18.23
N LYS A 176 0.78 4.84 -19.35
CA LYS A 176 2.23 5.03 -19.48
C LYS A 176 2.83 6.06 -18.51
N LYS A 177 2.10 7.13 -18.20
CA LYS A 177 2.58 8.18 -17.28
C LYS A 177 2.79 7.62 -15.87
N ILE A 178 1.87 6.79 -15.38
CA ILE A 178 1.93 6.16 -14.06
C ILE A 178 3.03 5.09 -14.04
N GLU A 179 3.13 4.29 -15.11
CA GLU A 179 4.21 3.30 -15.27
C GLU A 179 5.60 3.95 -15.21
N GLU A 180 5.81 5.00 -16.00
CA GLU A 180 7.09 5.72 -16.05
C GLU A 180 7.43 6.38 -14.72
N MET A 181 6.44 6.86 -13.96
CA MET A 181 6.68 7.40 -12.62
C MET A 181 7.02 6.30 -11.62
N SER A 182 6.28 5.18 -11.64
CA SER A 182 6.57 4.01 -10.81
C SER A 182 8.02 3.57 -10.99
N ARG A 183 8.45 3.45 -12.25
CA ARG A 183 9.82 3.08 -12.59
C ARG A 183 10.86 4.10 -12.09
N LYS A 184 10.56 5.40 -12.14
CA LYS A 184 11.46 6.45 -11.62
C LYS A 184 11.62 6.37 -10.11
N PHE A 185 10.54 6.13 -9.37
CA PHE A 185 10.62 5.96 -7.93
C PHE A 185 11.44 4.73 -7.56
N ILE A 186 11.24 3.61 -8.25
CA ILE A 186 12.05 2.39 -8.09
C ILE A 186 13.54 2.66 -8.41
N GLU A 187 13.85 3.26 -9.56
CA GLU A 187 15.22 3.58 -9.98
C GLU A 187 15.94 4.57 -9.02
N ALA A 188 15.16 5.35 -8.28
CA ALA A 188 15.65 6.29 -7.29
C ALA A 188 15.69 5.70 -5.86
N GLY A 189 15.35 4.42 -5.67
CA GLY A 189 15.28 3.78 -4.36
C GLY A 189 14.16 4.30 -3.45
N GLN A 190 13.18 5.03 -4.02
CA GLN A 190 12.09 5.69 -3.31
C GLN A 190 10.88 4.77 -3.07
N CYS A 191 11.06 3.46 -3.11
CA CYS A 191 9.98 2.47 -3.00
C CYS A 191 10.47 1.29 -2.17
N ALA A 192 9.71 0.93 -1.13
CA ALA A 192 10.08 -0.14 -0.19
C ALA A 192 9.58 -1.50 -0.66
N CYS A 193 8.37 -1.55 -1.22
CA CYS A 193 7.77 -2.78 -1.69
C CYS A 193 6.68 -2.53 -2.74
N PHE A 194 6.19 -3.61 -3.34
CA PHE A 194 4.92 -3.62 -4.05
C PHE A 194 3.80 -4.10 -3.14
N ALA A 195 2.59 -3.69 -3.50
CA ALA A 195 1.35 -4.32 -3.05
C ALA A 195 0.34 -4.37 -4.19
N SER A 196 -0.64 -5.27 -4.09
CA SER A 196 -1.59 -5.48 -5.18
C SER A 196 -2.58 -4.33 -5.33
N ASP A 197 -3.06 -3.80 -4.21
CA ASP A 197 -4.18 -2.86 -4.15
C ASP A 197 -5.39 -3.42 -4.95
N ALA A 198 -5.61 -4.75 -4.81
CA ALA A 198 -6.59 -5.51 -5.57
C ALA A 198 -8.03 -5.22 -5.11
N HIS A 199 -8.95 -5.12 -6.07
CA HIS A 199 -10.38 -4.87 -5.90
C HIS A 199 -11.17 -5.70 -6.93
N ASP A 200 -12.48 -5.92 -6.74
CA ASP A 200 -13.37 -6.44 -7.81
C ASP A 200 -13.80 -5.33 -8.79
N LEU A 201 -12.81 -4.59 -9.27
CA LEU A 201 -12.98 -3.50 -10.22
C LEU A 201 -12.15 -3.76 -11.48
N PRO A 202 -12.58 -3.25 -12.65
CA PRO A 202 -11.80 -3.35 -13.86
C PRO A 202 -10.39 -2.79 -13.65
N LYS A 203 -9.36 -3.52 -14.12
CA LYS A 203 -7.94 -3.14 -14.03
C LYS A 203 -7.33 -3.18 -12.62
N ARG A 204 -8.04 -3.67 -11.60
CA ARG A 204 -7.57 -3.79 -10.21
C ARG A 204 -7.22 -5.24 -9.84
N GLN A 205 -6.48 -5.91 -10.73
CA GLN A 205 -6.01 -7.29 -10.55
C GLN A 205 -4.68 -7.32 -9.79
N TYR A 206 -4.34 -8.45 -9.16
CA TYR A 206 -3.13 -8.59 -8.33
C TYR A 206 -1.84 -8.19 -9.05
N GLN A 207 -1.48 -8.87 -10.15
CA GLN A 207 -0.26 -8.64 -10.94
C GLN A 207 1.05 -8.56 -10.09
N TYR A 208 1.05 -9.05 -8.86
CA TYR A 208 2.14 -8.92 -7.89
C TYR A 208 3.32 -9.77 -8.33
N SER A 209 3.07 -11.05 -8.67
CA SER A 209 4.14 -11.95 -9.11
C SER A 209 4.76 -11.50 -10.44
N GLU A 210 3.95 -10.99 -11.37
CA GLU A 210 4.43 -10.45 -12.64
C GLU A 210 5.24 -9.15 -12.45
N ALA A 211 4.83 -8.29 -11.52
CA ALA A 211 5.58 -7.09 -11.14
C ALA A 211 6.96 -7.44 -10.54
N LEU A 212 7.03 -8.44 -9.65
CA LEU A 212 8.31 -8.93 -9.12
C LEU A 212 9.20 -9.53 -10.22
N LYS A 213 8.63 -10.30 -11.16
CA LYS A 213 9.39 -10.83 -12.31
C LYS A 213 9.91 -9.71 -13.21
N LYS A 214 9.11 -8.66 -13.46
CA LYS A 214 9.53 -7.48 -14.22
C LYS A 214 10.64 -6.73 -13.49
N LEU A 215 10.49 -6.50 -12.19
CA LEU A 215 11.49 -5.85 -11.33
C LEU A 215 12.81 -6.63 -11.35
N SER A 216 12.76 -7.96 -11.21
CA SER A 216 13.95 -8.82 -11.27
C SER A 216 14.69 -8.71 -12.61
N LYS A 217 13.98 -8.53 -13.73
CA LYS A 217 14.58 -8.36 -15.06
C LYS A 217 15.15 -6.97 -15.28
N GLU A 218 14.50 -5.93 -14.77
CA GLU A 218 14.88 -4.54 -15.01
C GLU A 218 15.94 -4.03 -14.02
N PHE A 219 15.86 -4.45 -12.76
CA PHE A 219 16.66 -3.91 -11.65
C PHE A 219 17.43 -4.98 -10.87
N GLY A 220 17.32 -6.25 -11.26
CA GLY A 220 18.03 -7.37 -10.64
C GLY A 220 17.20 -8.15 -9.62
N SER A 221 17.54 -9.43 -9.44
CA SER A 221 16.86 -10.34 -8.51
C SER A 221 16.90 -9.88 -7.06
N ASP A 222 18.00 -9.23 -6.67
CA ASP A 222 18.23 -8.84 -5.28
C ASP A 222 17.22 -7.80 -4.82
N LEU A 223 16.89 -6.82 -5.68
CA LEU A 223 15.85 -5.83 -5.37
C LEU A 223 14.46 -6.47 -5.30
N ALA A 224 14.17 -7.44 -6.18
CA ALA A 224 12.90 -8.16 -6.13
C ALA A 224 12.77 -9.04 -4.88
N GLN A 225 13.88 -9.59 -4.39
CA GLN A 225 13.91 -10.29 -3.11
C GLN A 225 13.75 -9.31 -1.95
N GLN A 226 14.45 -8.18 -1.97
CA GLN A 226 14.33 -7.12 -0.97
C GLN A 226 12.88 -6.62 -0.84
N TYR A 227 12.14 -6.46 -1.93
CA TYR A 227 10.72 -6.04 -1.87
C TYR A 227 9.84 -7.08 -1.17
N GLN A 228 10.09 -8.37 -1.42
CA GLN A 228 9.38 -9.45 -0.71
C GLN A 228 9.78 -9.52 0.76
N ASP A 229 11.04 -9.23 1.08
CA ASP A 229 11.56 -9.24 2.44
C ASP A 229 11.01 -8.06 3.23
N ASN A 230 10.96 -6.88 2.64
CA ASN A 230 10.35 -5.68 3.23
C ASN A 230 8.87 -5.89 3.50
N ALA A 231 8.12 -6.52 2.60
CA ALA A 231 6.70 -6.85 2.83
C ALA A 231 6.51 -7.78 4.05
N ARG A 232 7.41 -8.75 4.25
CA ARG A 232 7.40 -9.59 5.46
C ARG A 232 7.80 -8.81 6.70
N ALA A 233 8.83 -7.98 6.60
CA ALA A 233 9.31 -7.14 7.68
C ALA A 233 8.20 -6.20 8.20
N PHE A 234 7.41 -5.60 7.31
CA PHE A 234 6.28 -4.76 7.70
C PHE A 234 5.23 -5.47 8.54
N VAL A 235 4.90 -6.73 8.22
CA VAL A 235 3.91 -7.51 8.99
C VAL A 235 4.49 -7.98 10.33
N ASN A 236 5.82 -8.16 10.40
CA ASN A 236 6.50 -8.60 11.62
C ASN A 236 6.88 -7.44 12.56
N GLY A 237 6.73 -6.17 12.16
CA GLY A 237 7.29 -5.04 12.91
C GLY A 237 8.83 -4.97 12.84
N ASP A 238 9.46 -5.58 11.83
CA ASP A 238 10.90 -5.48 11.62
C ASP A 238 11.25 -4.14 10.94
N ASN A 239 12.41 -3.56 11.29
CA ASN A 239 12.84 -2.28 10.73
C ASN A 239 13.13 -2.35 9.22
N VAL A 240 12.50 -1.46 8.44
CA VAL A 240 12.72 -1.29 7.00
C VAL A 240 13.29 0.09 6.71
N GLN A 241 14.31 0.15 5.84
CA GLN A 241 14.94 1.39 5.42
C GLN A 241 14.99 1.51 3.89
N LEU A 242 14.90 2.74 3.41
CA LEU A 242 15.09 3.08 2.00
C LEU A 242 16.50 3.63 1.78
N ASP A 243 17.24 3.02 0.86
CA ASP A 243 18.42 3.62 0.27
C ASP A 243 18.01 4.38 -0.99
N TRP A 244 17.75 5.68 -0.85
CA TRP A 244 17.09 6.49 -1.87
C TRP A 244 17.91 7.72 -2.26
N ARG A 245 17.62 8.25 -3.45
CA ARG A 245 18.22 9.49 -3.99
C ARG A 245 17.14 10.41 -4.58
N PRO A 246 17.34 11.73 -4.57
CA PRO A 246 16.37 12.67 -5.15
C PRO A 246 16.29 12.49 -6.68
N LEU A 247 15.09 12.72 -7.24
CA LEU A 247 14.92 12.73 -8.69
C LEU A 247 15.58 13.99 -9.27
N GLY A 248 16.38 13.83 -10.34
CA GLY A 248 17.04 14.95 -11.00
C GLY A 248 16.03 16.01 -11.50
N LYS A 249 16.37 17.30 -11.33
CA LYS A 249 15.56 18.41 -11.87
C LYS A 249 15.48 18.29 -13.39
N LYS A 250 14.27 18.39 -13.97
CA LYS A 250 14.12 18.55 -15.42
C LYS A 250 14.92 19.79 -15.85
N LYS A 251 15.92 19.63 -16.70
CA LYS A 251 16.60 20.76 -17.35
C LYS A 251 15.52 21.53 -18.11
N LYS A 252 15.18 22.75 -17.66
CA LYS A 252 14.36 23.67 -18.45
C LYS A 252 15.21 24.09 -19.64
N PHE A 253 14.97 23.48 -20.80
CA PHE A 253 15.46 24.02 -22.06
C PHE A 253 14.70 25.32 -22.31
N TRP A 254 15.37 26.44 -22.07
CA TRP A 254 14.92 27.73 -22.59
C TRP A 254 15.23 27.70 -24.08
N LEU A 255 14.20 27.55 -24.90
CA LEU A 255 14.28 27.91 -26.31
C LEU A 255 14.25 29.44 -26.35
N PHE A 256 15.40 30.04 -26.67
CA PHE A 256 15.51 31.44 -27.07
C PHE A 256 14.94 31.63 -28.47
#